data_AF-A0A2P5KC62-F1
#
_entry.id   AF-A0A2P5KC62-F1
#
_cell.length_a   1.000
_cell.length_b   1.000
_cell.length_c   1.000
_cell.angle_alpha   90.00
_cell.angle_beta   90.00
_cell.angle_gamma   90.00
#
_symmetry.space_group_name_H-M   'P 1'
#
loop_
_entity.id
_entity.type
_entity.pdbx_description
1 polymer ?
#
loop_
_entity_poly.entity_id
_entity_poly.type
_entity_poly.pdbx_seq_one_letter_code
_entity_poly.pdbx_strand_id
1 'polypeptide(L)' 'MDKIKIRPWNSAEHLKTEEDAAEYFEACLLEGGDDPTFIAQALGVIVRAHGMTQVARDAGLTREGL' A
#
# COMPACT_ATOMS: atom_id res chain seq x y z
N MET A 1 7.27 -24.42 -29.16
CA MET A 1 6.84 -23.19 -28.47
C MET A 1 7.09 -23.35 -26.99
N ASP A 2 8.11 -22.69 -26.46
CA ASP A 2 8.35 -22.60 -25.03
C ASP A 2 7.17 -21.91 -24.34
N LYS A 3 6.66 -22.51 -23.27
CA LYS A 3 5.54 -21.97 -22.49
C LYS A 3 6.03 -20.78 -21.67
N ILE A 4 5.34 -19.65 -21.80
CA ILE A 4 5.58 -18.45 -20.99
C ILE A 4 5.28 -18.79 -19.52
N LYS A 5 6.24 -18.55 -18.63
CA LYS A 5 6.04 -18.66 -17.18
C LYS A 5 5.44 -17.37 -16.65
N ILE A 6 4.29 -17.48 -15.99
CA ILE A 6 3.62 -16.36 -15.31
C ILE A 6 3.75 -16.53 -13.79
N ARG A 7 3.69 -15.42 -13.07
CA ARG A 7 3.66 -15.37 -11.60
C ARG A 7 2.48 -14.52 -11.13
N PRO A 8 1.91 -14.78 -9.95
CA PRO A 8 0.87 -13.92 -9.38
C PRO A 8 1.40 -12.50 -9.19
N TRP A 9 0.53 -11.52 -9.44
CA TRP A 9 0.86 -10.11 -9.28
C TRP A 9 0.92 -9.73 -7.79
N ASN A 10 1.90 -8.91 -7.43
CA ASN A 10 2.03 -8.35 -6.09
C ASN A 10 2.42 -6.87 -6.18
N SER A 11 1.45 -5.98 -5.95
CA SER A 11 1.67 -4.54 -6.02
C SER A 11 2.74 -4.04 -5.03
N ALA A 12 2.94 -4.73 -3.90
CA ALA A 12 3.94 -4.35 -2.91
C ALA A 12 5.38 -4.43 -3.45
N GLU A 13 5.67 -5.26 -4.48
CA GLU A 13 6.99 -5.32 -5.10
C GLU A 13 7.34 -4.05 -5.91
N HIS A 14 6.34 -3.22 -6.19
CA HIS A 14 6.45 -2.05 -7.05
C HIS A 14 6.45 -0.72 -6.29
N LEU A 15 6.01 -0.71 -5.02
CA LEU A 15 6.06 0.47 -4.16
C LEU A 15 7.47 0.60 -3.57
N LYS A 16 8.35 1.38 -4.22
CA LYS A 16 9.78 1.47 -3.87
C LYS A 16 10.14 2.77 -3.18
N THR A 17 9.37 3.82 -3.40
CA THR A 17 9.55 5.13 -2.80
C THR A 17 8.35 5.53 -1.96
N GLU A 18 8.53 6.52 -1.11
CA GLU A 18 7.44 7.09 -0.31
C GLU A 18 6.37 7.73 -1.21
N GLU A 19 6.78 8.32 -2.34
CA GLU A 19 5.88 8.86 -3.36
C GLU A 19 5.01 7.76 -3.99
N ASP A 20 5.59 6.60 -4.35
CA ASP A 20 4.82 5.46 -4.88
C ASP A 20 3.73 5.02 -3.90
N ALA A 21 4.05 4.98 -2.60
CA ALA A 21 3.11 4.57 -1.56
C ALA A 21 1.97 5.60 -1.39
N ALA A 22 2.29 6.89 -1.43
CA ALA A 22 1.30 7.96 -1.33
C ALA A 22 0.35 7.97 -2.53
N GLU A 23 0.88 7.88 -3.75
CA GLU A 23 0.06 7.80 -4.97
C GLU A 23 -0.81 6.53 -4.98
N TYR A 24 -0.25 5.39 -4.56
CA TYR A 24 -1.00 4.15 -4.43
C TYR A 24 -2.13 4.26 -3.39
N PHE A 25 -1.86 4.89 -2.25
CA PHE A 25 -2.86 5.06 -1.20
C PHE A 25 -3.97 6.04 -1.61
N GLU A 26 -3.62 7.15 -2.25
CA GLU A 26 -4.58 8.11 -2.79
C GLU A 26 -5.50 7.45 -3.82
N ALA A 27 -4.94 6.66 -4.75
CA ALA A 27 -5.74 5.87 -5.69
C ALA A 27 -6.68 4.90 -4.96
N CYS A 28 -6.20 4.23 -3.91
CA CYS A 28 -7.02 3.33 -3.10
C CYS A 28 -8.14 4.07 -2.34
N LEU A 29 -7.92 5.30 -1.89
CA LEU A 29 -8.94 6.11 -1.24
C LEU A 29 -10.03 6.54 -2.24
N LEU A 30 -9.63 6.93 -3.45
CA LEU A 30 -10.55 7.32 -4.51
C LEU A 30 -11.42 6.15 -5.00
N GLU A 31 -10.84 4.95 -5.16
CA GLU A 31 -11.59 3.75 -5.56
C GLU A 31 -12.35 3.10 -4.40
N GLY A 32 -11.77 3.09 -3.19
CA GLY A 32 -12.31 2.42 -2.01
C GLY A 32 -13.50 3.14 -1.38
N GLY A 33 -13.65 4.44 -1.61
CA GLY A 33 -14.74 5.23 -1.05
C GLY A 33 -14.81 5.11 0.47
N ASP A 34 -15.95 4.64 0.99
CA ASP A 34 -16.20 4.44 2.42
C ASP A 34 -15.97 2.98 2.88
N ASP A 35 -15.32 2.12 2.08
CA ASP A 35 -15.07 0.74 2.49
C ASP A 35 -13.80 0.63 3.36
N PRO A 36 -13.93 0.48 4.70
CA PRO A 36 -12.77 0.46 5.60
C PRO A 36 -11.92 -0.80 5.41
N THR A 37 -12.48 -1.88 4.87
CA THR A 37 -11.76 -3.13 4.64
C THR A 37 -10.77 -2.97 3.49
N PHE A 38 -11.18 -2.29 2.43
CA PHE A 38 -10.36 -1.97 1.27
C PHE A 38 -9.19 -1.07 1.65
N ILE A 39 -9.45 -0.01 2.43
CA ILE A 39 -8.40 0.87 2.95
C ILE A 39 -7.42 0.11 3.84
N ALA A 40 -7.92 -0.76 4.72
CA ALA A 40 -7.07 -1.61 5.55
C ALA A 40 -6.20 -2.59 4.72
N GLN A 41 -6.74 -3.15 3.63
CA GLN A 41 -5.98 -3.99 2.70
C GLN A 41 -4.87 -3.19 1.99
N ALA A 42 -5.18 -1.99 1.50
CA ALA A 42 -4.20 -1.10 0.86
C ALA A 42 -3.05 -0.75 1.80
N LEU A 43 -3.36 -0.37 3.04
CA LEU A 43 -2.35 -0.15 4.09
C LEU A 43 -1.51 -1.41 4.34
N GLY A 44 -2.12 -2.60 4.34
CA GLY A 44 -1.41 -3.87 4.44
C GLY A 44 -0.45 -4.15 3.27
N VAL A 45 -0.73 -3.66 2.07
CA VAL A 45 0.18 -3.71 0.91
C VAL A 45 1.35 -2.76 1.12
N ILE A 46 1.09 -1.51 1.52
CA ILE A 46 2.12 -0.49 1.75
C ILE A 46 3.06 -0.91 2.89
N VAL A 47 2.52 -1.44 4.00
CA VAL A 47 3.31 -1.97 5.11
C VAL A 47 4.22 -3.12 4.68
N ARG A 48 3.76 -3.99 3.76
CA ARG A 48 4.61 -5.06 3.23
C ARG A 48 5.71 -4.55 2.30
N ALA A 49 5.51 -3.40 1.65
CA ALA A 49 6.51 -2.79 0.77
C ALA A 49 7.59 -2.01 1.54
N HIS A 50 7.20 -1.21 2.55
CA HIS A 50 8.09 -0.27 3.24
C HIS A 50 8.37 -0.59 4.72
N GLY A 51 7.61 -1.49 5.35
CA GLY A 51 7.66 -1.76 6.79
C GLY A 51 6.85 -0.74 7.62
N MET A 52 6.33 -1.17 8.78
CA MET A 52 5.39 -0.39 9.61
C MET A 52 5.94 0.98 10.07
N THR A 53 7.26 1.14 10.18
CA THR A 53 7.90 2.34 10.73
C THR A 53 7.81 3.55 9.81
N GLN A 54 7.87 3.37 8.48
CA GLN A 54 7.68 4.45 7.52
C GLN A 54 6.20 4.79 7.36
N VAL A 55 5.33 3.79 7.28
CA VAL A 55 3.88 3.98 7.13
C VAL A 55 3.27 4.78 8.27
N ALA A 56 3.66 4.51 9.53
CA ALA A 56 3.13 5.26 10.68
C ALA A 56 3.60 6.73 10.72
N ARG A 57 4.78 7.02 10.18
CA ARG A 57 5.31 8.39 10.08
C ARG A 57 4.59 9.18 8.99
N ASP A 58 4.31 8.54 7.87
CA ASP A 58 3.75 9.16 6.67
C ASP A 58 2.23 9.33 6.72
N ALA A 59 1.50 8.37 7.29
CA ALA A 59 0.05 8.44 7.48
C ALA A 59 -0.42 9.48 8.52
N GLY A 60 0.48 10.34 9.02
CA GLY A 60 0.18 11.33 10.04
C GLY A 60 -0.24 10.73 11.39
N LEU A 61 -0.05 9.42 11.59
CA LEU A 61 -0.36 8.71 12.82
C LEU A 61 0.76 8.91 13.85
N THR A 62 1.10 10.18 14.13
CA THR A 62 1.96 10.51 15.26
C THR A 62 1.24 10.15 16.57
N ARG A 63 2.05 9.85 17.60
CA ARG A 63 1.70 9.38 18.94
C ARG A 63 0.68 10.23 19.75
N GLU A 64 0.00 11.17 19.13
CA GLU A 64 -0.99 12.05 19.75
C GLU A 64 -2.43 11.53 19.58
N GLY A 65 -2.63 10.40 18.88
CA GLY A 65 -3.92 9.74 18.69
C GLY A 65 -4.08 8.39 19.42
N LEU A 66 -3.38 8.16 20.53
CA LEU A 66 -3.66 7.08 21.48
C LEU A 66 -4.45 7.61 22.68
#